data_AF-A0A7C4EVU7-F1
#
_entry.id   AF-A0A7C4EVU7-F1
#
_cell.length_a   1.000
_cell.length_b   1.000
_cell.length_c   1.000
_cell.angle_alpha   90.00
_cell.angle_beta   90.00
_cell.angle_gamma   90.00
#
_symmetry.space_group_name_H-M   'P 1'
#
loop_
_entity.id
_entity.type
_entity.pdbx_description
1 polymer ?
#
loop_
_entity_poly.entity_id
_entity_poly.type
_entity_poly.pdbx_seq_one_letter_code
_entity_poly.pdbx_strand_id
1 'polypeptide(L)'
;MKKDKRITVSPKIEKPKRIISRRGWRVIFLGIVLVIVGFVILSFASPDAQNWAGKLSPFVILGGYATIGIGIVLPDKEEKLP
;
A
#
# COMPACT_ATOMS: atom_id res chain seq x y z
N MET A 1 60.09 -2.53 -0.14
CA MET A 1 59.05 -1.75 0.56
C MET A 1 57.70 -2.02 -0.08
N LYS A 2 56.71 -2.41 0.74
CA LYS A 2 55.39 -2.94 0.38
C LYS A 2 54.58 -1.90 -0.39
N LYS A 3 54.06 -2.26 -1.58
CA LYS A 3 53.05 -1.46 -2.28
C LYS A 3 51.74 -1.58 -1.50
N ASP A 4 51.34 -0.51 -0.83
CA ASP A 4 50.04 -0.44 -0.16
C ASP A 4 48.94 -0.59 -1.20
N LYS A 5 48.35 -1.79 -1.21
CA LYS A 5 47.20 -2.14 -2.02
C LYS A 5 46.02 -1.42 -1.40
N ARG A 6 45.77 -0.19 -1.81
CA ARG A 6 44.59 0.59 -1.42
C ARG A 6 43.36 -0.26 -1.77
N ILE A 7 42.74 -0.81 -0.74
CA ILE A 7 41.48 -1.54 -0.84
C ILE A 7 40.45 -0.49 -1.22
N THR A 8 40.07 -0.44 -2.50
CA THR A 8 38.95 0.35 -2.98
C THR A 8 37.67 -0.28 -2.44
N VAL A 9 37.25 0.14 -1.25
CA VAL A 9 35.90 -0.13 -0.76
C VAL A 9 34.98 0.75 -1.60
N SER A 10 34.53 0.24 -2.74
CA SER A 10 33.45 0.87 -3.50
C SER A 10 32.27 1.03 -2.53
N PRO A 11 31.72 2.25 -2.37
CA PRO A 11 30.55 2.44 -1.53
C PRO A 11 29.43 1.59 -2.13
N LYS A 12 29.12 0.46 -1.49
CA LYS A 12 27.95 -0.33 -1.79
C LYS A 12 26.78 0.58 -1.41
N ILE A 13 26.21 1.26 -2.41
CA ILE A 13 25.00 2.07 -2.22
C ILE A 13 23.92 1.07 -1.83
N GLU A 14 23.74 0.90 -0.52
CA GLU A 14 22.65 0.13 0.03
C GLU A 14 21.37 0.78 -0.45
N LYS A 15 20.70 0.11 -1.38
CA LYS A 15 19.40 0.56 -1.88
C LYS A 15 18.52 0.74 -0.63
N PRO A 16 17.87 1.90 -0.46
CA PRO A 16 17.07 2.15 0.72
C PRO A 16 16.07 0.99 0.88
N LYS A 17 16.13 0.33 2.04
CA LYS A 17 15.23 -0.77 2.37
C LYS A 17 13.81 -0.22 2.30
N ARG A 18 13.08 -0.56 1.23
CA ARG A 18 11.71 -0.09 1.04
C ARG A 18 10.86 -0.75 2.12
N ILE A 19 10.24 0.05 2.97
CA ILE A 19 9.36 -0.43 4.04
C ILE A 19 8.10 -1.08 3.44
N ILE A 20 7.64 -0.58 2.30
CA ILE A 20 6.47 -1.09 1.58
C ILE A 20 6.91 -1.60 0.22
N SER A 21 6.42 -2.79 -0.10
CA SER A 21 6.65 -3.48 -1.36
C SER A 21 6.08 -2.69 -2.55
N ARG A 22 6.64 -2.84 -3.76
CA ARG A 22 6.08 -2.15 -4.95
C ARG A 22 4.65 -2.60 -5.22
N ARG A 23 4.36 -3.87 -4.96
CA ARG A 23 3.02 -4.45 -5.07
C ARG A 23 2.08 -3.89 -4.00
N GLY A 24 2.56 -3.80 -2.77
CA GLY A 24 1.84 -3.23 -1.64
C GLY A 24 1.38 -1.81 -1.92
N TRP A 25 2.26 -0.99 -2.51
CA TRP A 25 1.91 0.36 -2.95
C TRP A 25 0.75 0.39 -3.96
N ARG A 26 0.70 -0.55 -4.90
CA ARG A 26 -0.40 -0.65 -5.87
C ARG A 26 -1.72 -1.05 -5.20
N VAL A 27 -1.66 -1.94 -4.21
CA VAL A 27 -2.83 -2.35 -3.43
C VAL A 27 -3.33 -1.20 -2.54
N ILE A 28 -2.42 -0.46 -1.90
CA ILE A 28 -2.75 0.75 -1.12
C ILE A 28 -3.44 1.78 -2.02
N PHE A 29 -2.90 2.03 -3.21
CA PHE A 29 -3.52 2.96 -4.16
C PHE A 29 -4.94 2.53 -4.53
N LEU A 30 -5.16 1.25 -4.80
CA LEU A 30 -6.50 0.71 -5.06
C LEU A 30 -7.44 0.91 -3.86
N GLY A 31 -6.95 0.67 -2.65
CA GLY A 31 -7.71 0.89 -1.43
C GLY A 31 -8.08 2.37 -1.21
N ILE A 32 -7.18 3.31 -1.50
CA ILE A 32 -7.47 4.75 -1.45
C ILE A 32 -8.59 5.12 -2.44
N VAL A 33 -8.50 4.64 -3.68
CA VAL A 33 -9.56 4.84 -4.68
C VAL A 33 -10.89 4.27 -4.18
N LEU A 34 -10.88 3.09 -3.55
CA LEU A 34 -12.08 2.47 -3.01
C LEU A 34 -12.70 3.29 -1.87
N VAL A 35 -11.88 3.86 -0.97
CA VAL A 35 -12.34 4.77 0.08
C VAL A 35 -12.99 6.02 -0.53
N ILE A 36 -12.35 6.62 -1.55
CA ILE A 36 -12.92 7.79 -2.25
C ILE A 36 -14.28 7.43 -2.87
N VAL A 37 -14.38 6.29 -3.56
CA VAL A 37 -15.66 5.81 -4.11
C VAL A 37 -16.68 5.59 -3.00
N GLY A 38 -16.29 5.03 -1.86
CA GLY A 38 -17.15 4.88 -0.69
C GLY A 38 -17.71 6.22 -0.19
N PHE A 39 -16.88 7.26 -0.11
CA PHE A 39 -17.31 8.62 0.24
C PHE A 39 -18.22 9.23 -0.83
N VAL A 40 -17.94 9.00 -2.12
CA VAL A 40 -18.84 9.46 -3.19
C VAL A 40 -20.21 8.79 -3.09
N ILE A 41 -20.26 7.47 -2.83
CA ILE A 41 -21.54 6.76 -2.59
C ILE A 41 -22.24 7.34 -1.36
N LEU A 42 -21.51 7.62 -0.28
CA LEU A 42 -22.07 8.23 0.93
C LEU A 42 -22.69 9.59 0.64
N SER A 43 -22.17 10.39 -0.29
CA SER A 43 -22.78 11.67 -0.70
C SER A 43 -24.17 11.52 -1.32
N PHE A 44 -24.53 10.33 -1.80
CA PHE A 44 -25.88 10.01 -2.28
C PHE A 44 -26.77 9.40 -1.18
N ALA A 45 -26.28 9.24 0.05
CA ALA A 45 -27.07 8.73 1.16
C ALA A 45 -28.12 9.76 1.61
N SER A 46 -29.33 9.29 1.90
CA SER A 46 -30.34 10.12 2.55
C SER A 46 -29.89 10.48 3.98
N PRO A 47 -30.39 11.57 4.59
CA PRO A 47 -30.00 11.99 5.95
C PRO A 47 -30.15 10.87 6.99
N ASP A 48 -31.18 10.04 6.85
CA ASP A 48 -31.45 8.90 7.75
C ASP A 48 -30.72 7.62 7.35
N ALA A 49 -29.85 7.67 6.32
CA ALA A 49 -29.10 6.55 5.75
C ALA A 49 -29.93 5.31 5.36
N GLN A 50 -31.26 5.45 5.21
CA GLN A 50 -32.16 4.33 4.93
C GLN A 50 -32.10 3.85 3.47
N ASN A 51 -31.58 4.68 2.56
CA ASN A 51 -31.43 4.32 1.16
C ASN A 51 -30.24 3.36 0.95
N TRP A 52 -30.18 2.76 -0.24
CA TRP A 52 -29.15 1.76 -0.57
C TRP A 52 -27.73 2.32 -0.42
N ALA A 53 -27.53 3.61 -0.73
CA ALA A 53 -26.23 4.27 -0.63
C ALA A 53 -25.74 4.37 0.82
N GLY A 54 -26.62 4.72 1.77
CA GLY A 54 -26.31 4.74 3.20
C GLY A 54 -26.02 3.35 3.77
N LYS A 55 -26.61 2.30 3.20
CA LYS A 55 -26.33 0.90 3.60
C LYS A 55 -25.03 0.38 3.00
N LEU A 56 -24.69 0.75 1.77
CA LEU A 56 -23.53 0.21 1.04
C LEU A 56 -22.22 0.93 1.38
N SER A 57 -22.26 2.26 1.53
CA SER A 57 -21.05 3.07 1.73
C SER A 57 -20.18 2.66 2.93
N PRO A 58 -20.72 2.25 4.10
CA PRO A 58 -19.88 1.87 5.23
C PRO A 58 -19.03 0.64 4.91
N PHE A 59 -19.60 -0.34 4.19
CA PHE A 59 -18.88 -1.54 3.77
C PHE A 59 -17.82 -1.24 2.72
N VAL A 60 -18.10 -0.33 1.78
CA VAL A 60 -17.12 0.07 0.75
C VAL A 60 -15.94 0.82 1.39
N ILE A 61 -16.22 1.75 2.30
CA ILE A 61 -15.19 2.50 3.03
C ILE A 61 -14.35 1.54 3.88
N LEU A 62 -15.00 0.63 4.63
CA LEU A 62 -14.31 -0.35 5.46
C LEU A 62 -13.47 -1.31 4.62
N GLY A 63 -14.00 -1.79 3.50
CA GLY A 63 -13.28 -2.61 2.53
C GLY A 63 -12.07 -1.88 1.93
N GLY A 64 -12.19 -0.57 1.69
CA GLY A 64 -11.08 0.29 1.29
C GLY A 64 -9.96 0.32 2.32
N TYR A 65 -10.27 0.56 3.59
CA TYR A 65 -9.28 0.53 4.68
C TYR A 65 -8.66 -0.86 4.88
N ALA A 66 -9.45 -1.92 4.80
CA ALA A 66 -8.93 -3.29 4.87
C ALA A 66 -7.95 -3.57 3.71
N THR A 67 -8.27 -3.12 2.49
CA THR A 67 -7.40 -3.24 1.31
C THR A 67 -6.08 -2.49 1.51
N ILE A 68 -6.13 -1.27 2.08
CA ILE A 68 -4.92 -0.52 2.44
C ILE A 68 -4.07 -1.30 3.44
N GLY A 69 -4.68 -1.83 4.50
CA GLY A 69 -3.98 -2.66 5.50
C GLY A 69 -3.30 -3.89 4.88
N ILE A 70 -4.00 -4.60 3.99
CA ILE A 70 -3.43 -5.73 3.24
C ILE A 70 -2.24 -5.25 2.39
N GLY A 71 -2.37 -4.12 1.70
CA GLY A 71 -1.29 -3.56 0.89
C GLY A 71 -0.04 -3.18 1.69
N ILE A 72 -0.19 -2.76 2.95
CA ILE A 72 0.94 -2.48 3.84
C ILE A 72 1.69 -3.77 4.22
N VAL A 73 0.96 -4.84 4.51
CA VAL A 73 1.52 -6.11 5.00
C VAL A 73 2.01 -7.01 3.84
N LEU A 74 1.53 -6.79 2.61
CA LEU A 74 1.83 -7.64 1.47
C LEU A 74 3.32 -7.59 1.05
N PRO A 75 4.08 -8.69 1.13
CA PRO A 75 5.47 -8.73 0.70
C PRO A 75 5.62 -8.71 -0.83
N ASP A 76 6.77 -8.28 -1.35
CA ASP A 76 7.09 -8.42 -2.77
C ASP A 76 7.35 -9.91 -3.11
N LYS A 77 6.86 -10.41 -4.25
CA LYS A 77 7.03 -11.82 -4.70
C LYS A 77 8.48 -12.24 -5.01
N GLU A 78 9.49 -11.47 -4.60
CA GLU A 78 10.90 -11.87 -4.73
C GLU A 78 11.43 -12.59 -3.48
N GLU A 79 10.54 -13.04 -2.59
CA GLU A 79 10.86 -14.04 -1.58
C GLU A 79 10.57 -15.45 -2.11
N LYS A 80 11.18 -15.79 -3.24
CA LYS A 80 11.54 -17.18 -3.53
C LYS A 80 12.99 -17.33 -3.11
N LEU A 81 13.20 -17.75 -1.86
CA LEU A 81 14.49 -18.25 -1.40
C LEU A 81 14.90 -19.45 -2.29
N PRO A 82 16.21 -19.61 -2.57
CA PRO A 82 16.77 -20.59 -3.52
C PRO A 82 16.42 -22.04 -3.18
#